data_AF-A0A0D8L6C6-F1
#
_entry.id   AF-A0A0D8L6C6-F1
#
_cell.length_a   1.000
_cell.length_b   1.000
_cell.length_c   1.000
_cell.angle_alpha   90.00
_cell.angle_beta   90.00
_cell.angle_gamma   90.00
#
_symmetry.space_group_name_H-M   'P 1'
#
loop_
_entity.id
_entity.type
_entity.pdbx_description
1 polymer ?
#
loop_
_entity_poly.entity_id
_entity_poly.type
_entity_poly.pdbx_seq_one_letter_code
_entity_poly.pdbx_strand_id
1 'polypeptide(L)'
;MTVLDYVKNTHGTAAETLLKRINTGGSANAKGNKYEHYFAVAKICSVAAESINFNNIDNHIILSQAEGFIDDLCYTIVDKKEKVTIRLKMPILTPPHGQPK
;
A
#
# COMPACT_ATOMS: atom_id res chain seq x y z
N MET A 1 7.28 -28.14 -23.35
CA MET A 1 8.01 -27.96 -22.09
C MET A 1 7.62 -26.61 -21.53
N THR A 2 7.00 -26.57 -20.34
CA THR A 2 6.62 -25.29 -19.72
C THR A 2 7.79 -24.69 -18.94
N VAL A 3 7.69 -23.40 -18.60
CA VAL A 3 8.67 -22.73 -17.72
C VAL A 3 8.75 -23.42 -16.35
N LEU A 4 7.62 -23.93 -15.84
CA LEU A 4 7.58 -24.68 -14.58
C LEU A 4 8.33 -26.02 -14.70
N ASP A 5 8.16 -26.74 -15.81
CA ASP A 5 8.89 -27.99 -16.04
C ASP A 5 10.39 -27.76 -16.16
N TYR A 6 10.81 -26.69 -16.85
CA TYR A 6 12.21 -26.29 -16.92
C TYR A 6 12.78 -25.98 -15.54
N VAL A 7 12.11 -25.12 -14.77
CA VAL A 7 12.59 -24.71 -13.44
C VAL A 7 12.64 -25.90 -12.47
N LYS A 8 11.67 -26.81 -12.54
CA LYS A 8 11.70 -28.05 -11.75
C LYS A 8 12.88 -28.93 -12.13
N ASN A 9 13.13 -29.11 -13.42
CA ASN A 9 14.20 -29.99 -13.90
C ASN A 9 15.60 -29.40 -13.69
N THR A 10 15.76 -28.08 -13.74
CA THR A 10 17.06 -27.40 -13.64
C THR A 10 17.38 -26.95 -12.21
N HIS A 11 16.37 -26.55 -11.43
CA HIS A 11 16.54 -25.93 -10.10
C HIS A 11 15.79 -26.67 -8.98
N GLY A 12 15.12 -27.77 -9.30
CA GLY A 12 14.42 -28.61 -8.35
C GLY A 12 13.03 -28.11 -7.96
N THR A 13 12.30 -28.97 -7.25
CA THR A 13 10.89 -28.78 -6.89
C THR A 13 10.66 -27.59 -5.94
N ALA A 14 11.67 -27.21 -5.15
CA ALA A 14 11.58 -26.05 -4.26
C ALA A 14 11.48 -24.73 -5.05
N ALA A 15 12.29 -24.58 -6.10
CA ALA A 15 12.26 -23.42 -6.99
C ALA A 15 10.96 -23.34 -7.81
N GLU A 16 10.45 -24.48 -8.27
CA GLU A 16 9.14 -24.57 -8.93
C GLU A 16 8.01 -24.07 -8.01
N THR A 17 8.03 -24.51 -6.75
CA THR A 17 7.03 -24.12 -5.75
C THR A 17 7.13 -22.63 -5.41
N LEU A 18 8.34 -22.09 -5.31
CA LEU A 18 8.56 -20.66 -5.10
C LEU A 18 8.02 -19.84 -6.29
N LEU A 19 8.32 -20.24 -7.53
CA LEU A 19 7.87 -19.56 -8.73
C LEU A 19 6.34 -19.56 -8.85
N LYS A 20 5.67 -20.65 -8.45
CA LYS A 20 4.19 -20.69 -8.39
C LYS A 20 3.61 -19.71 -7.37
N ARG A 21 4.34 -19.41 -6.29
CA ARG A 21 3.87 -18.60 -5.16
C ARG A 21 4.31 -17.13 -5.23
N ILE A 22 5.27 -16.80 -6.11
CA ILE A 22 5.84 -15.44 -6.20
C ILE A 22 4.79 -14.37 -6.52
N ASN A 23 3.73 -14.75 -7.24
CA ASN A 23 2.67 -13.82 -7.65
C ASN A 23 1.45 -13.81 -6.70
N THR A 24 1.42 -14.69 -5.69
CA THR A 24 0.30 -14.79 -4.75
C THR A 24 0.27 -13.61 -3.77
N GLY A 25 1.45 -13.09 -3.38
CA GLY A 25 1.55 -11.89 -2.55
C GLY A 25 1.16 -10.60 -3.29
N GLY A 26 1.66 -10.41 -4.51
CA GLY A 26 1.38 -9.20 -5.30
C GLY A 26 -0.09 -9.04 -5.70
N SER A 27 -0.78 -10.14 -6.01
CA SER A 27 -2.21 -10.13 -6.33
C SER A 27 -3.12 -9.86 -5.12
N ALA A 28 -2.72 -10.29 -3.92
CA ALA A 28 -3.40 -9.92 -2.67
C ALA A 28 -3.16 -8.45 -2.31
N ASN A 29 -1.92 -7.96 -2.46
CA ASN A 29 -1.56 -6.57 -2.16
C ASN A 29 -2.19 -5.56 -3.11
N ALA A 30 -2.41 -5.94 -4.38
CA ALA A 30 -3.10 -5.10 -5.37
C ALA A 30 -4.52 -4.68 -4.94
N LYS A 31 -5.19 -5.45 -4.07
CA LYS A 31 -6.51 -5.10 -3.53
C LYS A 31 -6.41 -4.15 -2.32
N GLY A 32 -5.38 -4.30 -1.49
CA GLY A 32 -5.09 -3.40 -0.36
C GLY A 32 -4.69 -2.00 -0.81
N ASN A 33 -3.78 -1.91 -1.78
CA ASN A 33 -3.24 -0.65 -2.28
C ASN A 33 -4.29 0.29 -2.89
N LYS A 34 -5.39 -0.24 -3.44
CA LYS A 34 -6.44 0.61 -4.04
C LYS A 34 -7.03 1.59 -3.02
N TYR A 35 -7.30 1.14 -1.80
CA TYR A 35 -7.86 1.99 -0.75
C TYR A 35 -6.86 3.07 -0.32
N GLU A 36 -5.60 2.69 -0.18
CA GLU A 36 -4.50 3.61 0.10
C GLU A 36 -4.36 4.69 -0.97
N HIS A 37 -4.44 4.31 -2.25
CA HIS A 37 -4.39 5.25 -3.35
C HIS A 37 -5.58 6.23 -3.34
N TYR A 38 -6.81 5.77 -3.08
CA TYR A 38 -7.96 6.67 -2.95
C TYR A 38 -7.79 7.67 -1.82
N PHE A 39 -7.33 7.21 -0.65
CA PHE A 39 -7.10 8.09 0.49
C PHE A 39 -5.96 9.08 0.23
N ALA A 40 -4.88 8.64 -0.42
CA ALA A 40 -3.77 9.50 -0.79
C ALA A 40 -4.21 10.63 -1.73
N VAL A 41 -5.00 10.32 -2.76
CA VAL A 41 -5.57 11.31 -3.68
C VAL A 41 -6.46 12.30 -2.93
N ALA A 42 -7.36 11.82 -2.06
CA ALA A 42 -8.20 12.70 -1.25
C ALA A 42 -7.37 13.64 -0.36
N LYS A 43 -6.31 13.11 0.27
CA LYS A 43 -5.42 13.90 1.13
C LYS A 43 -4.62 14.94 0.34
N ILE A 44 -4.13 14.60 -0.85
CA ILE A 44 -3.49 15.56 -1.77
C ILE A 44 -4.44 16.70 -2.11
N CYS A 45 -5.68 16.39 -2.47
CA CYS A 45 -6.69 17.41 -2.77
C CYS A 45 -6.99 18.31 -1.56
N SER A 46 -7.11 17.74 -0.35
CA SER A 46 -7.30 18.52 0.88
C SER A 46 -6.13 19.45 1.17
N VAL A 47 -4.89 18.95 1.04
CA VAL A 47 -3.68 19.77 1.24
C VAL A 47 -3.61 20.87 0.20
N ALA A 48 -3.83 20.57 -1.08
CA ALA A 48 -3.85 21.58 -2.13
C ALA A 48 -4.90 22.67 -1.84
N ALA A 49 -6.10 22.30 -1.41
CA ALA A 49 -7.16 23.25 -1.05
C ALA A 49 -6.76 24.17 0.12
N GLU A 50 -6.12 23.61 1.16
CA GLU A 50 -5.59 24.38 2.29
C GLU A 50 -4.45 25.32 1.87
N SER A 51 -3.58 24.88 0.96
CA SER A 51 -2.41 25.62 0.50
C SER A 51 -2.70 26.73 -0.51
N ILE A 52 -3.84 26.70 -1.22
CA ILE A 52 -4.22 27.73 -2.22
C ILE A 52 -4.21 29.14 -1.62
N ASN A 53 -4.66 29.29 -0.38
CA ASN A 53 -4.78 30.62 0.26
C ASN A 53 -3.44 31.18 0.74
N PHE A 54 -2.42 30.34 0.91
CA PHE A 54 -1.13 30.71 1.50
C PHE A 54 0.07 30.48 0.57
N ASN A 55 -0.18 30.01 -0.66
CA ASN A 55 0.83 29.70 -1.68
C ASN A 55 2.01 28.87 -1.14
N ASN A 56 1.72 27.91 -0.26
CA ASN A 56 2.70 27.17 0.54
C ASN A 56 2.73 25.68 0.22
N ILE A 57 2.38 25.30 -1.01
CA ILE A 57 2.22 23.89 -1.39
C ILE A 57 3.50 23.07 -1.17
N ASP A 58 4.67 23.70 -1.36
CA ASP A 58 5.99 23.09 -1.17
C ASP A 58 6.32 22.76 0.30
N ASN A 59 5.52 23.28 1.26
CA ASN A 59 5.65 22.97 2.69
C ASN A 59 5.09 21.59 3.05
N HIS A 60 4.40 20.93 2.13
CA HIS A 60 3.68 19.69 2.36
C HIS A 60 4.28 18.56 1.54
N ILE A 61 4.66 17.46 2.20
CA ILE A 61 5.21 16.27 1.55
C ILE A 61 4.30 15.08 1.87
N ILE A 62 3.86 14.36 0.83
CA ILE A 62 3.08 13.14 0.95
C ILE A 62 3.85 11.99 0.29
N LEU A 63 4.10 10.92 1.03
CA LEU A 63 4.78 9.72 0.55
C LEU A 63 3.87 8.51 0.73
N SER A 64 3.65 7.77 -0.37
CA SER A 64 2.92 6.49 -0.35
C SER A 64 3.77 5.33 0.17
N GLN A 65 5.09 5.50 0.23
CA GLN A 65 6.06 4.56 0.80
C GLN A 65 7.24 5.36 1.37
N ALA A 66 7.67 5.05 2.58
CA ALA A 66 8.84 5.65 3.20
C ALA A 66 9.71 4.58 3.86
N GLU A 67 11.00 4.86 4.01
CA GLU A 67 11.93 3.95 4.69
C GLU A 67 11.45 3.67 6.12
N GLY A 68 11.32 2.38 6.46
CA GLY A 68 10.74 1.93 7.73
C GLY A 68 9.21 1.93 7.82
N PHE A 69 8.49 2.41 6.80
CA PHE A 69 7.03 2.52 6.75
C PHE A 69 6.50 2.03 5.40
N ILE A 70 6.54 0.72 5.21
CA ILE A 70 5.96 0.03 4.06
C ILE A 70 4.44 -0.13 4.35
N ASP A 71 3.59 0.24 3.39
CA ASP A 71 2.11 0.23 3.46
C ASP A 71 1.44 1.30 4.36
N ASP A 72 2.18 2.33 4.79
CA ASP A 72 1.60 3.48 5.51
C ASP A 72 1.73 4.76 4.67
N LEU A 73 0.70 5.62 4.69
CA LEU A 73 0.78 6.96 4.09
C LEU A 73 1.50 7.91 5.05
N CYS A 74 2.63 8.46 4.64
CA CYS A 74 3.35 9.47 5.42
C CYS A 74 3.02 10.87 4.92
N TYR A 75 2.63 11.75 5.84
CA TYR A 75 2.38 13.15 5.59
C TYR A 75 3.28 14.01 6.48
N THR A 76 3.99 14.96 5.89
CA THR A 76 4.93 15.85 6.58
C THR A 76 4.57 17.30 6.30
N ILE A 77 4.63 18.14 7.34
CA ILE A 77 4.58 19.60 7.25
C ILE A 77 5.96 20.13 7.66
N VAL A 78 6.70 20.71 6.72
CA VAL A 78 8.14 21.02 6.88
C VAL A 78 8.35 22.08 7.95
N ASP A 79 7.63 23.20 7.89
CA ASP A 79 7.81 24.33 8.81
C ASP A 79 7.48 23.98 10.26
N LYS A 80 6.52 23.07 10.46
CA LYS A 80 6.11 22.59 11.78
C LYS A 80 6.97 21.46 12.31
N LYS A 81 7.82 20.86 11.45
CA LYS A 81 8.56 19.61 11.74
C LYS A 81 7.64 18.48 12.22
N GLU A 82 6.40 18.47 11.71
CA GLU A 82 5.39 17.49 12.06
C GLU A 82 5.34 16.40 10.99
N LYS A 83 5.44 15.14 11.41
CA LYS A 83 5.24 13.96 10.57
C LYS A 83 4.12 13.12 11.14
N VAL A 84 3.13 12.83 10.31
CA VAL A 84 2.00 11.96 10.64
C VAL A 84 2.08 10.74 9.73
N THR A 85 2.05 9.55 10.33
CA THR A 85 1.97 8.28 9.63
C THR A 85 0.57 7.72 9.78
N ILE A 86 -0.10 7.45 8.67
CA ILE A 86 -1.47 6.94 8.63
C ILE A 86 -1.42 5.51 8.14
N ARG A 87 -1.74 4.58 9.05
CA ARG A 87 -1.91 3.17 8.71
C ARG A 87 -3.31 2.93 8.18
N LEU A 88 -3.41 2.64 6.88
CA LEU A 88 -4.68 2.36 6.24
C LEU A 88 -4.86 0.86 6.13
N LYS A 89 -5.90 0.33 6.78
CA LYS A 89 -6.35 -1.04 6.56
C LYS A 89 -7.81 -0.99 6.19
N MET A 90 -8.17 -1.66 5.10
CA MET A 90 -9.57 -1.87 4.78
C MET A 90 -10.19 -2.68 5.93
N PRO A 91 -11.23 -2.17 6.63
CA PRO A 91 -11.91 -2.95 7.65
C PRO A 91 -12.52 -4.18 6.98
N ILE A 92 -12.09 -5.36 7.42
CA ILE A 92 -12.80 -6.58 7.09
C ILE A 92 -14.11 -6.50 7.90
N LEU A 93 -15.20 -6.17 7.23
CA LEU A 93 -16.55 -6.35 7.78
C LEU A 93 -16.84 -7.85 7.86
N THR A 94 -16.12 -8.57 8.71
CA THR A 94 -16.55 -9.89 9.15
C THR A 94 -17.69 -9.66 10.12
N PRO A 95 -18.90 -10.19 9.86
CA PRO A 95 -19.93 -10.20 10.89
C PRO A 95 -19.35 -10.88 12.14
N PRO A 96 -19.64 -10.37 13.34
CA PRO A 96 -19.18 -11.00 14.57
C PRO A 96 -19.61 -12.48 14.55
N HIS A 97 -18.68 -13.37 14.92
CA HIS A 97 -18.95 -14.80 15.02
C HIS A 97 -20.22 -15.03 15.83
N GLY A 98 -21.30 -15.48 15.18
CA GLY A 98 -22.52 -15.91 15.88
C GLY A 98 -23.86 -15.47 15.31
N GLN A 99 -23.94 -14.81 14.14
CA GLN A 99 -25.26 -14.59 13.50
C GLN A 99 -25.40 -15.40 12.21
N PRO A 100 -26.40 -16.30 12.11
CA PRO A 100 -26.68 -17.02 10.88
C PRO A 100 -27.17 -16.07 9.79
N LYS A 101 -26.84 -16.41 8.54
CA LYS A 101 -27.30 -15.73 7.33
C LYS A 101 -28.81 -15.77 7.18
#